data_AF-A0AAP2F3P0-F1
#
_entry.id   AF-A0AAP2F3P0-F1
#
_cell.length_a   1.000
_cell.length_b   1.000
_cell.length_c   1.000
_cell.angle_alpha   90.00
_cell.angle_beta   90.00
_cell.angle_gamma   90.00
#
_symmetry.space_group_name_H-M   'P 1'
#
loop_
_entity.id
_entity.type
_entity.pdbx_description
1 polymer ?
#
loop_
_entity_poly.entity_id
_entity_poly.type
_entity_poly.pdbx_seq_one_letter_code
_entity_poly.pdbx_strand_id
1 'polypeptide(L)'
;MMENLNVLYSSVIKSSYGLSMGAMWQHVRIDCTAYSDDRLFRKKIFFDILTQLLKKKVIKLAKNGIFLTGTLSEQLALLHHSWPPYSSEDEDDDLDEFGLWFIVKAPAGIVWLTSDGQEIWT
;
A
#
# COMPACT_ATOMS: atom_id res chain seq x y z
N MET A 1 17.82 -9.69 12.36
CA MET A 1 16.37 -9.37 12.31
C MET A 1 16.09 -8.11 11.49
N MET A 2 16.76 -6.99 11.77
CA MET A 2 16.56 -5.71 11.07
C MET A 2 17.02 -5.71 9.59
N GLU A 3 18.15 -6.37 9.29
CA GLU A 3 18.63 -6.56 7.90
C GLU A 3 17.62 -7.33 7.02
N ASN A 4 16.88 -8.26 7.62
CA ASN A 4 15.95 -9.11 6.90
C ASN A 4 14.69 -8.32 6.45
N LEU A 5 14.28 -7.31 7.22
CA LEU A 5 13.15 -6.45 6.84
C LEU A 5 13.51 -5.44 5.74
N ASN A 6 14.76 -4.96 5.71
CA ASN A 6 15.21 -4.07 4.62
C ASN A 6 15.21 -4.79 3.27
N VAL A 7 15.57 -6.08 3.25
CA VAL A 7 15.49 -6.93 2.04
C VAL A 7 14.04 -7.09 1.62
N LEU A 8 13.14 -7.42 2.55
CA LEU A 8 11.69 -7.49 2.30
C LEU A 8 11.14 -6.19 1.72
N TYR A 9 11.44 -5.05 2.33
CA TYR A 9 10.96 -3.73 1.86
C TYR A 9 11.48 -3.43 0.45
N SER A 10 12.76 -3.69 0.21
CA SER A 10 13.37 -3.46 -1.10
C SER A 10 12.78 -4.36 -2.18
N SER A 11 12.50 -5.62 -1.85
CA SER A 11 11.86 -6.59 -2.74
C SER A 11 10.45 -6.14 -3.15
N VAL A 12 9.61 -5.79 -2.17
CA VAL A 12 8.25 -5.30 -2.42
C VAL A 12 8.26 -4.00 -3.22
N ILE A 13 9.09 -3.02 -2.85
CA ILE A 13 9.18 -1.74 -3.56
C ILE A 13 9.59 -1.95 -5.01
N LYS A 14 10.59 -2.81 -5.25
CA LYS A 14 11.07 -3.08 -6.61
C LYS A 14 10.03 -3.78 -7.46
N SER A 15 9.34 -4.77 -6.89
CA SER A 15 8.36 -5.59 -7.63
C SER A 15 7.02 -4.88 -7.87
N SER A 16 6.67 -3.91 -7.03
CA SER A 16 5.42 -3.13 -7.15
C SER A 16 5.57 -1.77 -7.84
N TYR A 17 6.78 -1.37 -8.22
CA TYR A 17 7.03 -0.06 -8.84
C TYR A 17 6.17 0.15 -10.10
N GLY A 18 5.44 1.27 -10.15
CA GLY A 18 4.55 1.61 -11.26
C GLY A 18 3.21 0.86 -11.27
N LEU A 19 2.95 -0.02 -10.30
CA LEU A 19 1.70 -0.76 -10.16
C LEU A 19 0.76 -0.09 -9.16
N SER A 20 -0.50 -0.54 -9.12
CA SER A 20 -1.51 -0.01 -8.22
C SER A 20 -1.26 -0.35 -6.74
N MET A 21 -1.98 0.36 -5.85
CA MET A 21 -1.88 0.13 -4.40
C MET A 21 -2.31 -1.30 -4.02
N GLY A 22 -3.31 -1.85 -4.71
CA GLY A 22 -3.74 -3.24 -4.52
C GLY A 22 -2.70 -4.24 -5.01
N ALA A 23 -2.02 -3.97 -6.13
CA ALA A 23 -0.92 -4.81 -6.58
C ALA A 23 0.23 -4.80 -5.55
N MET A 24 0.60 -3.63 -5.02
CA MET A 24 1.60 -3.53 -3.94
C MET A 24 1.21 -4.37 -2.72
N TRP A 25 -0.06 -4.41 -2.33
CA TRP A 25 -0.54 -5.30 -1.27
C TRP A 25 -0.30 -6.78 -1.59
N GLN A 26 -0.57 -7.23 -2.83
CA GLN A 26 -0.31 -8.61 -3.23
C GLN A 26 1.19 -8.96 -3.17
N HIS A 27 2.07 -8.02 -3.56
CA HIS A 27 3.51 -8.19 -3.39
C HIS A 27 3.93 -8.28 -1.92
N VAL A 28 3.34 -7.47 -1.03
CA VAL A 28 3.54 -7.60 0.43
C VAL A 28 3.12 -8.98 0.90
N ARG A 29 1.94 -9.47 0.46
CA ARG A 29 1.42 -10.78 0.85
C ARG A 29 2.39 -11.90 0.47
N ILE A 30 2.85 -11.92 -0.77
CA ILE A 30 3.78 -12.94 -1.28
C ILE A 30 5.11 -12.87 -0.53
N ASP A 31 5.74 -11.70 -0.43
CA ASP A 31 7.07 -11.61 0.16
C ASP A 31 7.06 -11.86 1.68
N CYS A 32 5.96 -11.55 2.36
CA CYS A 32 5.82 -11.82 3.80
C CYS A 32 5.71 -13.30 4.14
N THR A 33 5.31 -14.20 3.21
CA THR A 33 5.14 -15.63 3.55
C THR A 33 6.43 -16.29 4.03
N ALA A 34 7.59 -15.75 3.64
CA ALA A 34 8.90 -16.21 4.12
C ALA A 34 9.20 -15.80 5.58
N TYR A 35 8.35 -14.95 6.19
CA TYR A 35 8.56 -14.35 7.51
C TYR A 35 7.42 -14.68 8.48
N SER A 36 6.18 -14.52 8.05
CA SER A 36 4.97 -14.75 8.83
C SER A 36 3.74 -14.73 7.92
N ASP A 37 2.75 -15.58 8.22
CA ASP A 37 1.42 -15.54 7.58
C ASP A 37 0.41 -14.68 8.37
N ASP A 38 0.86 -13.90 9.35
CA ASP A 38 -0.01 -13.02 10.12
C ASP A 38 -0.48 -11.80 9.30
N ARG A 39 -1.80 -11.61 9.21
CA ARG A 39 -2.43 -10.45 8.54
C ARG A 39 -2.05 -9.12 9.18
N LEU A 40 -1.90 -9.08 10.51
CA LEU A 40 -1.48 -7.85 11.21
C LEU A 40 -0.04 -7.50 10.85
N PHE A 41 0.85 -8.50 10.78
CA PHE A 41 2.20 -8.33 10.26
C PHE A 41 2.20 -7.79 8.83
N ARG A 42 1.45 -8.40 7.90
CA ARG A 42 1.33 -7.90 6.50
C ARG A 42 0.87 -6.45 6.44
N LYS A 43 -0.19 -6.11 7.18
CA LYS A 43 -0.70 -4.73 7.30
C LYS A 43 0.39 -3.78 7.78
N LYS A 44 1.14 -4.15 8.83
CA LYS A 44 2.26 -3.35 9.33
C LYS A 44 3.33 -3.12 8.25
N ILE A 45 3.75 -4.17 7.54
CA ILE A 45 4.77 -4.08 6.48
C ILE A 45 4.30 -3.17 5.34
N PHE A 46 3.04 -3.32 4.91
CA PHE A 46 2.44 -2.45 3.89
C PHE A 46 2.47 -0.97 4.29
N PHE A 47 2.03 -0.64 5.50
CA PHE A 47 2.02 0.75 5.97
C PHE A 47 3.43 1.30 6.22
N ASP A 48 4.38 0.47 6.65
CA ASP A 48 5.79 0.87 6.79
C ASP A 48 6.43 1.22 5.44
N ILE A 49 6.12 0.45 4.39
CA ILE A 49 6.58 0.72 3.02
C ILE A 49 5.93 2.00 2.49
N LEU A 50 4.59 2.11 2.60
CA LEU A 50 3.85 3.28 2.15
C LEU A 50 4.37 4.57 2.82
N THR A 51 4.61 4.52 4.13
CA THR A 51 5.18 5.63 4.89
C THR A 51 6.56 6.03 4.38
N GLN A 52 7.43 5.06 4.08
CA GLN A 52 8.76 5.34 3.56
C GLN A 52 8.71 5.98 2.16
N LEU A 53 7.88 5.46 1.27
CA LEU A 53 7.74 5.99 -0.09
C LEU A 53 7.17 7.41 -0.09
N LEU A 54 6.18 7.69 0.76
CA LEU A 54 5.63 9.05 0.93
C LEU A 54 6.65 10.01 1.54
N LYS A 55 7.39 9.61 2.58
CA LYS A 55 8.47 10.43 3.18
C LYS A 55 9.56 10.79 2.16
N LYS A 56 9.92 9.83 1.30
CA LYS A 56 10.91 10.01 0.22
C LYS A 56 10.34 10.74 -1.00
N LYS A 57 9.04 11.06 -1.00
CA LYS A 57 8.33 11.67 -2.14
C LYS A 57 8.47 10.85 -3.43
N VAL A 58 8.55 9.53 -3.32
CA VAL A 58 8.56 8.60 -4.47
C VAL A 58 7.13 8.27 -4.91
N ILE A 59 6.16 8.44 -4.02
CA ILE A 59 4.74 8.34 -4.34
C ILE A 59 3.98 9.54 -3.76
N LYS A 60 2.78 9.77 -4.29
CA LYS A 60 1.71 10.55 -3.66
C LYS A 60 0.46 9.68 -3.54
N LEU A 61 -0.46 10.08 -2.68
CA LEU A 61 -1.81 9.52 -2.62
C LEU A 61 -2.76 10.41 -3.41
N ALA A 62 -3.67 9.81 -4.16
CA ALA A 62 -4.67 10.54 -4.94
C ALA A 62 -6.02 9.83 -4.94
N LYS A 63 -7.09 10.60 -5.13
CA LYS A 63 -8.44 10.09 -5.35
C LYS A 63 -9.07 10.85 -6.52
N ASN A 64 -9.69 10.12 -7.45
CA ASN A 64 -10.42 10.70 -8.59
C ASN A 64 -9.60 11.74 -9.38
N GLY A 65 -8.32 11.43 -9.64
CA GLY A 65 -7.41 12.32 -10.38
C GLY A 65 -6.87 13.51 -9.59
N ILE A 66 -7.14 13.60 -8.29
CA ILE A 66 -6.72 14.72 -7.43
C ILE A 66 -5.82 14.19 -6.31
N PHE A 67 -4.64 14.82 -6.13
CA PHE A 67 -3.75 14.49 -5.02
C PHE A 67 -4.39 14.83 -3.66
N LEU A 68 -4.20 13.94 -2.70
CA LEU A 68 -4.56 14.22 -1.32
C LEU A 68 -3.70 15.37 -0.77
N THR A 69 -4.36 16.25 -0.02
CA THR A 69 -3.72 17.33 0.74
C THR A 69 -3.55 16.94 2.21
N GLY A 70 -2.92 17.81 2.99
CA GLY A 70 -2.66 17.57 4.41
C GLY A 70 -1.31 16.90 4.68
N THR A 71 -1.05 16.66 5.95
CA THR A 71 0.18 16.05 6.44
C THR A 71 0.24 14.55 6.10
N LEU A 72 1.45 14.00 6.09
CA LEU A 72 1.67 12.57 5.95
C LEU A 72 0.84 11.75 6.95
N SER A 73 0.75 12.23 8.20
CA SER A 73 0.02 11.53 9.26
C SER A 73 -1.48 11.50 8.97
N GLU A 74 -2.07 12.60 8.49
CA GLU A 74 -3.50 12.66 8.16
C GLU A 74 -3.83 11.73 6.98
N GLN A 75 -2.98 11.70 5.96
CA GLN A 75 -3.20 10.81 4.81
C GLN A 75 -3.08 9.33 5.17
N LEU A 76 -2.09 8.96 5.99
CA LEU A 76 -1.96 7.59 6.50
C LEU A 76 -3.12 7.22 7.42
N ALA A 77 -3.55 8.15 8.28
CA ALA A 77 -4.71 7.95 9.14
C ALA A 77 -5.97 7.68 8.33
N LEU A 78 -6.21 8.41 7.24
CA LEU A 78 -7.34 8.17 6.35
C LEU A 78 -7.39 6.72 5.84
N LEU A 79 -6.26 6.19 5.38
CA LEU A 79 -6.14 4.80 4.94
C LEU A 79 -6.33 3.81 6.11
N HIS A 80 -5.73 4.08 7.27
CA HIS A 80 -5.85 3.22 8.45
C HIS A 80 -7.30 3.10 8.93
N HIS A 81 -8.05 4.21 9.00
CA HIS A 81 -9.44 4.23 9.44
C HIS A 81 -10.39 3.59 8.44
N SER A 82 -10.06 3.63 7.15
CA SER A 82 -10.89 3.03 6.09
C SER A 82 -10.60 1.55 5.86
N TRP A 83 -9.52 1.03 6.45
CA TRP A 83 -9.07 -0.35 6.24
C TRP A 83 -10.18 -1.35 6.61
N PRO A 84 -10.45 -2.37 5.77
CA PRO A 84 -11.59 -3.24 5.99
C PRO A 84 -11.43 -4.06 7.27
N PRO A 85 -12.56 -4.37 7.95
CA PRO A 85 -12.53 -5.27 9.10
C PRO A 85 -12.20 -6.70 8.66
N TYR A 86 -11.58 -7.47 9.54
CA TYR A 86 -11.10 -8.82 9.18
C TYR A 86 -12.21 -9.84 8.91
N SER A 87 -13.39 -9.64 9.49
CA SER A 87 -14.55 -10.51 9.35
C SER A 87 -15.72 -9.74 8.71
N SER A 88 -15.43 -9.03 7.62
CA SER A 88 -16.49 -8.37 6.85
C SER A 88 -17.35 -9.42 6.15
N GLU A 89 -18.67 -9.20 6.11
CA GLU A 89 -19.59 -9.98 5.26
C GLU A 89 -19.60 -9.47 3.82
N ASP A 90 -18.94 -8.33 3.58
CA ASP A 90 -18.84 -7.70 2.27
C ASP A 90 -17.68 -8.31 1.47
N GLU A 91 -17.99 -8.93 0.34
CA GLU A 91 -17.00 -9.65 -0.49
C GLU A 91 -15.90 -8.73 -1.02
N ASP A 92 -16.18 -7.44 -1.24
CA ASP A 92 -15.18 -6.50 -1.71
C ASP A 92 -14.10 -6.24 -0.66
N ASP A 93 -14.39 -6.44 0.63
CA ASP A 93 -13.47 -6.14 1.74
C ASP A 93 -12.35 -7.20 1.90
N ASP A 94 -12.41 -8.31 1.18
CA ASP A 94 -11.32 -9.29 1.20
C ASP A 94 -10.08 -8.76 0.47
N LEU A 95 -8.99 -8.59 1.22
CA LEU A 95 -7.73 -8.10 0.66
C LEU A 95 -6.83 -9.21 0.10
N ASP A 96 -7.06 -10.47 0.47
CA ASP A 96 -6.11 -11.55 0.21
C ASP A 96 -6.54 -12.47 -0.95
N GLU A 97 -7.84 -12.56 -1.28
CA GLU A 97 -8.35 -13.38 -2.38
C GLU A 97 -9.01 -12.54 -3.48
N PHE A 98 -10.34 -12.44 -3.47
CA PHE A 98 -11.12 -11.90 -4.60
C PHE A 98 -11.65 -10.49 -4.39
N GLY A 99 -11.52 -9.93 -3.18
CA GLY A 99 -12.11 -8.65 -2.87
C GLY A 99 -11.43 -7.50 -3.61
N LEU A 100 -12.25 -6.50 -3.93
CA LEU A 100 -11.89 -5.36 -4.77
C LEU A 100 -11.67 -4.08 -3.95
N TRP A 101 -11.45 -4.19 -2.64
CA TRP A 101 -11.38 -3.04 -1.72
C TRP A 101 -10.47 -1.92 -2.24
N PHE A 102 -9.27 -2.26 -2.71
CA PHE A 102 -8.31 -1.30 -3.25
C PHE A 102 -8.79 -0.53 -4.48
N ILE A 103 -9.76 -1.08 -5.21
CA ILE A 103 -10.34 -0.50 -6.42
C ILE A 103 -11.62 0.28 -6.08
N VAL A 104 -12.52 -0.32 -5.29
CA VAL A 104 -13.88 0.21 -5.10
C VAL A 104 -14.07 1.03 -3.83
N LYS A 105 -13.25 0.83 -2.81
CA LYS A 105 -13.50 1.36 -1.45
C LYS A 105 -12.34 2.14 -0.85
N ALA A 106 -11.11 1.86 -1.27
CA ALA A 106 -9.93 2.55 -0.75
C ALA A 106 -10.08 4.07 -0.90
N PRO A 107 -9.74 4.85 0.15
CA PRO A 107 -9.94 6.29 0.14
C PRO A 107 -8.95 7.02 -0.78
N ALA A 108 -7.92 6.33 -1.26
CA ALA A 108 -6.97 6.83 -2.25
C ALA A 108 -6.23 5.66 -2.91
N GLY A 109 -5.69 5.90 -4.10
CA GLY A 109 -4.67 5.07 -4.74
C GLY A 109 -3.28 5.72 -4.63
N ILE A 110 -2.27 5.01 -5.11
CA ILE A 110 -0.89 5.52 -5.22
C ILE A 110 -0.66 6.10 -6.61
N VAL A 111 0.13 7.17 -6.66
CA VAL A 111 0.69 7.73 -7.90
C VAL A 111 2.20 7.73 -7.73
N TRP A 112 2.90 7.05 -8.62
CA TRP A 112 4.37 6.99 -8.56
C TRP A 112 4.98 8.21 -9.22
N LEU A 113 6.01 8.77 -8.59
CA LEU A 113 6.81 9.86 -9.11
C LEU A 113 8.14 9.29 -9.60
N THR A 114 8.39 9.42 -10.89
CA THR A 114 9.64 8.97 -11.51
C THR A 114 10.76 9.98 -11.25
N SER A 115 12.03 9.56 -11.42
CA SER A 115 13.18 10.45 -11.25
C SER A 115 13.24 11.61 -12.24
N ASP A 116 12.60 11.47 -13.41
CA ASP A 116 12.44 12.51 -14.42
C ASP A 116 11.18 13.39 -14.20
N GLY A 117 10.45 13.16 -13.11
CA GLY A 117 9.32 14.00 -12.70
C GLY A 117 7.99 13.64 -13.35
N GLN A 118 7.89 12.49 -14.02
CA GLN A 118 6.63 11.96 -14.53
C GLN A 118 5.80 11.34 -13.42
N GLU A 119 4.49 11.29 -13.65
CA GLU A 119 3.52 10.71 -12.74
C GLU A 119 2.92 9.44 -13.37
N ILE A 120 3.06 8.31 -12.70
CA ILE A 120 2.40 7.05 -13.09
C ILE A 120 1.14 6.92 -12.25
N TRP A 121 0.01 7.22 -12.87
CA TRP A 121 -1.32 7.08 -12.29
C TRP A 121 -1.80 5.64 -12.48
N THR A 122 -2.38 5.05 -11.42
CA THR A 122 -2.76 3.64 -11.35
C THR A 122 -4.17 3.45 -10.83
#